data_AF-A0A8T5KW94-F1
#
_entry.id   AF-A0A8T5KW94-F1
#
_cell.length_a   1.000
_cell.length_b   1.000
_cell.length_c   1.000
_cell.angle_alpha   90.00
_cell.angle_beta   90.00
_cell.angle_gamma   90.00
#
_symmetry.space_group_name_H-M   'P 1'
#
loop_
_entity.id
_entity.type
_entity.pdbx_description
1 polymer ?
#
loop_
_entity_poly.entity_id
_entity_poly.type
_entity_poly.pdbx_seq_one_letter_code
_entity_poly.pdbx_strand_id
1 'polypeptide(L)'
;MPNKERLNLTIDAGEEKCQVITLYSDGYSGTIYVRDVWAELFNEQGNLNQYTFTSTDHGISISYIDTFLDFENSANFEVCIIASNPGKYLGAIIFSPKTEGNVVVEIGTWILLHVSEPSQPTTTPPLSGGGSPSKNSGDIALTIEQPPEENIELLASPEEPEQTAEQTQEQKNLPEKEQTALFTPFRIFPFILIIGLVTAAVLIQKKRKSFIKK
;
A
#
# COMPACT_ATOMS: atom_id res chain seq x y z
N MET A 1 14.79 8.09 17.20
CA MET A 1 13.85 8.13 16.05
C MET A 1 12.67 7.25 16.40
N PRO A 2 11.42 7.73 16.34
CA PRO A 2 10.26 6.88 16.60
C PRO A 2 10.30 5.68 15.64
N ASN A 3 9.99 4.49 16.15
CA ASN A 3 9.94 3.26 15.37
C ASN A 3 9.08 3.50 14.13
N LYS A 4 9.68 3.34 12.94
CA LYS A 4 8.98 3.47 11.67
C LYS A 4 7.94 2.35 11.62
N GLU A 5 6.71 2.68 11.96
CA GLU A 5 5.63 1.72 12.08
C GLU A 5 5.37 1.10 10.71
N ARG A 6 5.40 -0.23 10.64
CA ARG A 6 5.14 -1.00 9.43
C ARG A 6 3.89 -1.83 9.68
N LEU A 7 2.98 -1.81 8.72
CA LEU A 7 1.79 -2.65 8.71
C LEU A 7 2.17 -4.04 8.21
N ASN A 8 2.40 -4.99 9.13
CA ASN A 8 2.69 -6.38 8.79
C ASN A 8 1.40 -7.20 8.84
N LEU A 9 0.90 -7.59 7.68
CA LEU A 9 -0.35 -8.32 7.54
C LEU A 9 -0.09 -9.72 6.97
N THR A 10 -0.61 -10.73 7.65
CA THR A 10 -0.76 -12.09 7.12
C THR A 10 -2.25 -12.37 6.96
N ILE A 11 -2.66 -12.78 5.77
CA ILE A 11 -4.04 -13.13 5.39
C ILE A 11 -4.06 -14.40 4.54
N ASP A 12 -5.16 -15.14 4.55
CA ASP A 12 -5.40 -16.19 3.57
C ASP A 12 -5.96 -15.58 2.26
N ALA A 13 -5.72 -16.23 1.11
CA ALA A 13 -6.25 -15.76 -0.15
C ALA A 13 -7.79 -15.69 -0.13
N GLY A 14 -8.34 -14.51 -0.39
CA GLY A 14 -9.77 -14.20 -0.33
C GLY A 14 -10.28 -13.76 1.05
N GLU A 15 -9.43 -13.78 2.08
CA GLU A 15 -9.76 -13.24 3.41
C GLU A 15 -9.63 -11.70 3.42
N GLU A 16 -10.55 -11.03 4.11
CA GLU A 16 -10.45 -9.60 4.43
C GLU A 16 -9.84 -9.40 5.80
N LYS A 17 -8.85 -8.50 5.89
CA LYS A 17 -8.28 -8.07 7.17
C LYS A 17 -8.21 -6.57 7.26
N CYS A 18 -8.77 -6.04 8.35
CA CYS A 18 -8.78 -4.62 8.64
C CYS A 18 -7.83 -4.29 9.79
N GLN A 19 -7.13 -3.15 9.69
CA GLN A 19 -6.29 -2.63 10.76
C GLN A 19 -6.48 -1.11 10.88
N VAL A 20 -6.64 -0.65 12.12
CA VAL A 20 -6.72 0.79 12.43
C VAL A 20 -5.31 1.36 12.47
N ILE A 21 -5.12 2.48 11.77
CA ILE A 21 -3.91 3.29 11.76
C ILE A 21 -4.23 4.66 12.33
N THR A 22 -3.33 5.17 13.16
CA THR A 22 -3.41 6.53 13.70
C THR A 22 -2.45 7.44 12.94
N LEU A 23 -3.00 8.43 12.25
CA LEU A 23 -2.24 9.53 11.68
C LEU A 23 -2.12 10.63 12.73
N TYR A 24 -0.91 11.13 12.98
CA TYR A 24 -0.65 12.24 13.90
C TYR A 24 0.20 13.30 13.20
N SER A 25 -0.18 14.57 13.36
CA SER A 25 0.62 15.72 12.94
C SER A 25 0.46 16.84 13.96
N ASP A 26 1.57 17.29 14.52
CA ASP A 26 1.60 18.50 15.33
C ASP A 26 1.64 19.72 14.41
N GLY A 27 0.67 20.64 14.55
CA GLY A 27 0.65 21.92 13.84
C GLY A 27 0.19 21.91 12.37
N TYR A 28 -0.24 20.77 11.81
CA TYR A 28 -0.92 20.77 10.51
C TYR A 28 -2.44 20.73 10.69
N SER A 29 -3.13 21.60 9.96
CA SER A 29 -4.57 21.51 9.75
C SER A 29 -4.94 21.69 8.28
N GLY A 30 -5.91 20.92 7.81
CA GLY A 30 -6.43 21.02 6.44
C GLY A 30 -6.59 19.68 5.74
N THR A 31 -6.55 19.72 4.41
CA THR A 31 -6.89 18.56 3.59
C THR A 31 -5.70 17.63 3.40
N ILE A 32 -5.86 16.33 3.67
CA ILE A 32 -4.86 15.29 3.40
C ILE A 32 -5.43 14.30 2.39
N TYR A 33 -4.69 14.03 1.32
CA TYR A 33 -4.99 12.98 0.35
C TYR A 33 -4.26 11.70 0.70
N VAL A 34 -4.94 10.57 0.57
CA VAL A 34 -4.40 9.24 0.85
C VAL A 34 -4.36 8.43 -0.44
N ARG A 35 -3.23 7.78 -0.71
CA ARG A 35 -3.08 6.84 -1.83
C ARG A 35 -2.18 5.67 -1.45
N ASP A 36 -2.35 4.54 -2.12
CA ASP A 36 -1.42 3.42 -2.04
C ASP A 36 -0.49 3.35 -3.26
N VAL A 37 0.73 2.88 -3.02
CA VAL A 37 1.72 2.56 -4.05
C VAL A 37 2.38 1.22 -3.73
N TRP A 38 2.68 0.43 -4.75
CA TRP A 38 3.22 -0.92 -4.60
C TRP A 38 4.49 -1.12 -5.42
N ALA A 39 5.39 -1.94 -4.88
CA ALA A 39 6.59 -2.39 -5.56
C ALA A 39 6.23 -3.46 -6.60
N GLU A 40 7.00 -3.53 -7.68
CA GLU A 40 6.88 -4.66 -8.62
C GLU A 40 7.27 -5.97 -7.92
N LEU A 41 8.36 -5.92 -7.14
CA LEU A 41 8.92 -7.05 -6.42
C LEU A 41 9.02 -6.78 -4.91
N PHE A 42 8.73 -7.82 -4.11
CA PHE A 42 8.79 -7.74 -2.64
C PHE A 42 10.19 -7.34 -2.08
N ASN A 43 11.26 -7.62 -2.82
CA ASN A 43 12.64 -7.39 -2.38
C ASN A 43 13.23 -6.04 -2.83
N GLU A 44 12.42 -5.14 -3.38
CA GLU A 44 12.86 -3.77 -3.68
C GLU A 44 13.22 -2.99 -2.41
N GLN A 45 14.16 -2.05 -2.53
CA GLN A 45 14.85 -1.43 -1.39
C GLN A 45 14.03 -0.40 -0.59
N GLY A 46 12.69 -0.46 -0.58
CA GLY A 46 11.87 0.53 0.13
C GLY A 46 12.05 1.95 -0.40
N ASN A 47 12.37 2.10 -1.69
CA ASN A 47 12.45 3.39 -2.38
C ASN A 47 11.12 3.66 -3.08
N LEU A 48 10.28 4.52 -2.49
CA LEU A 48 8.95 4.85 -3.01
C LEU A 48 8.96 5.36 -4.46
N ASN A 49 10.07 5.96 -4.92
CA ASN A 49 10.19 6.45 -6.29
C ASN A 49 10.23 5.32 -7.34
N GLN A 50 10.44 4.07 -6.91
CA GLN A 50 10.44 2.89 -7.78
C GLN A 50 9.06 2.21 -7.80
N TYR A 51 8.14 2.61 -6.92
CA TYR A 51 6.87 1.93 -6.74
C TYR A 51 5.88 2.52 -7.74
N THR A 52 5.76 1.84 -8.89
CA THR A 52 4.91 2.28 -10.00
C THR A 52 3.61 1.49 -10.11
N PHE A 53 3.42 0.47 -9.26
CA PHE A 53 2.25 -0.41 -9.31
C PHE A 53 1.18 0.03 -8.31
N THR A 54 -0.06 -0.35 -8.62
CA THR A 54 -1.23 -0.20 -7.75
C THR A 54 -1.58 -1.53 -7.10
N SER A 55 -2.37 -1.50 -6.02
CA SER A 55 -2.89 -2.72 -5.39
C SER A 55 -3.59 -3.65 -6.38
N THR A 56 -4.36 -3.08 -7.31
CA THR A 56 -5.10 -3.86 -8.31
C THR A 56 -4.20 -4.64 -9.27
N ASP A 57 -2.99 -4.14 -9.56
CA ASP A 57 -2.03 -4.83 -10.44
C ASP A 57 -1.54 -6.16 -9.83
N HIS A 58 -1.62 -6.29 -8.51
CA HIS A 58 -1.27 -7.50 -7.77
C HIS A 58 -2.47 -8.39 -7.43
N GLY A 59 -3.69 -8.01 -7.85
CA GLY A 59 -4.92 -8.68 -7.40
C GLY A 59 -5.22 -8.44 -5.92
N ILE A 60 -4.82 -7.27 -5.41
CA ILE A 60 -5.12 -6.78 -4.06
C ILE A 60 -6.22 -5.74 -4.17
N SER A 61 -7.24 -5.84 -3.32
CA SER A 61 -8.25 -4.81 -3.10
C SER A 61 -7.99 -4.20 -1.74
N ILE A 62 -7.73 -2.89 -1.71
CA ILE A 62 -7.52 -2.13 -0.48
C ILE A 62 -8.60 -1.06 -0.35
N SER A 63 -9.12 -0.89 0.86
CA SER A 63 -10.13 0.11 1.21
C SER A 63 -9.64 0.95 2.38
N TYR A 64 -9.71 2.26 2.22
CA TYR A 64 -9.40 3.27 3.24
C TYR A 64 -10.08 4.59 2.88
N ILE A 65 -10.09 5.53 3.82
CA ILE A 65 -10.52 6.91 3.55
C ILE A 65 -9.51 7.60 2.61
N ASP A 66 -9.98 8.06 1.45
CA ASP A 66 -9.15 8.66 0.41
C ASP A 66 -8.78 10.12 0.69
N THR A 67 -9.61 10.84 1.45
CA THR A 67 -9.39 12.25 1.79
C THR A 67 -9.85 12.59 3.21
N PHE A 68 -8.98 13.24 3.98
CA PHE A 68 -9.38 13.96 5.19
C PHE A 68 -9.57 15.43 4.80
N LEU A 69 -10.78 15.99 4.90
CA LEU A 69 -11.03 17.38 4.47
C LEU A 69 -10.50 18.40 5.49
N ASP A 70 -10.72 18.14 6.77
CA ASP A 70 -10.40 19.02 7.90
C ASP A 70 -9.59 18.23 8.95
N PHE A 71 -8.43 17.71 8.55
CA PHE A 71 -7.56 17.01 9.48
C PHE A 71 -7.06 17.97 10.56
N GLU A 72 -7.15 17.57 11.83
CA GLU A 72 -6.63 18.33 12.98
C GLU A 72 -5.94 17.39 13.96
N ASN A 73 -4.65 17.60 14.23
CA ASN A 73 -3.82 16.86 15.19
C ASN A 73 -3.69 15.35 14.95
N SER A 74 -4.77 14.60 15.05
CA SER A 74 -4.79 13.15 14.83
C SER A 74 -6.10 12.64 14.23
N ALA A 75 -5.99 11.56 13.47
CA ALA A 75 -7.14 10.82 12.97
C ALA A 75 -6.86 9.32 13.00
N ASN A 76 -7.84 8.55 13.46
CA ASN A 76 -7.84 7.10 13.32
C ASN A 76 -8.63 6.74 12.06
N PHE A 77 -8.08 5.85 11.24
CA PHE A 77 -8.81 5.31 10.10
C PHE A 77 -8.47 3.84 9.91
N GLU A 78 -9.42 3.12 9.34
CA GLU A 78 -9.31 1.69 9.10
C GLU A 78 -8.83 1.43 7.67
N VAL A 79 -7.89 0.50 7.55
CA VAL A 79 -7.38 -0.01 6.28
C VAL A 79 -7.78 -1.47 6.18
N CYS A 80 -8.63 -1.80 5.23
CA CYS A 80 -9.04 -3.17 4.94
C CYS A 80 -8.36 -3.67 3.67
N ILE A 81 -7.80 -4.88 3.72
CA ILE A 81 -7.11 -5.51 2.60
C ILE A 81 -7.72 -6.89 2.33
N ILE A 82 -7.99 -7.15 1.06
CA ILE A 82 -8.34 -8.46 0.50
C ILE A 82 -7.35 -8.75 -0.63
N ALA A 83 -6.83 -9.98 -0.71
CA ALA A 83 -5.97 -10.38 -1.83
C ALA A 83 -6.34 -11.75 -2.34
N SER A 84 -6.38 -11.94 -3.66
CA SER A 84 -6.73 -13.23 -4.27
C SER A 84 -5.52 -14.11 -4.58
N ASN A 85 -4.34 -13.51 -4.74
CA ASN A 85 -3.14 -14.19 -5.20
C ASN A 85 -2.18 -14.45 -4.02
N PRO A 86 -1.84 -15.71 -3.70
CA PRO A 86 -0.83 -16.03 -2.71
C PRO A 86 0.52 -15.39 -3.07
N GLY A 87 1.28 -14.93 -2.08
CA GLY A 87 2.54 -14.25 -2.31
C GLY A 87 2.94 -13.30 -1.20
N LYS A 88 4.06 -12.61 -1.42
CA LYS A 88 4.53 -11.52 -0.56
C LYS A 88 4.53 -10.24 -1.37
N TYR A 89 3.99 -9.18 -0.77
CA TYR A 89 3.83 -7.89 -1.42
C TYR A 89 4.34 -6.79 -0.50
N LEU A 90 4.93 -5.77 -1.11
CA LEU A 90 5.46 -4.61 -0.42
C LEU A 90 4.82 -3.37 -1.02
N GLY A 91 4.09 -2.63 -0.21
CA GLY A 91 3.43 -1.39 -0.59
C GLY A 91 3.60 -0.31 0.46
N ALA A 92 3.00 0.84 0.22
CA ALA A 92 2.92 1.91 1.19
C ALA A 92 1.63 2.71 1.03
N ILE A 93 1.12 3.23 2.14
CA ILE A 93 0.08 4.26 2.14
C ILE A 93 0.77 5.60 2.30
N ILE A 94 0.51 6.51 1.36
CA ILE A 94 1.09 7.85 1.29
C ILE A 94 0.03 8.87 1.65
N PHE A 95 0.37 9.76 2.59
CA PHE A 95 -0.43 10.90 3.02
C PHE A 95 0.19 12.17 2.48
N SER A 96 -0.57 12.89 1.67
CA SER A 96 -0.12 14.09 0.97
C SER A 96 -0.93 15.29 1.47
N PRO A 97 -0.35 16.20 2.27
CA PRO A 97 -1.05 17.41 2.67
C PRO A 97 -1.30 18.29 1.45
N LYS A 98 -2.49 18.88 1.37
CA LYS A 98 -2.76 19.95 0.41
C LYS A 98 -1.92 21.16 0.82
N THR A 99 -1.05 21.60 -0.08
CA THR A 99 -0.19 22.76 0.13
C THR A 99 -0.36 23.74 -1.05
N GLU A 100 -0.22 25.03 -0.75
CA GLU A 100 -0.25 26.09 -1.78
C GLU A 100 1.16 26.43 -2.31
N GLY A 101 2.20 25.79 -1.76
CA GLY A 101 3.61 26.03 -2.10
C GLY A 101 4.23 24.95 -3.00
N ASN A 102 5.48 25.17 -3.40
CA ASN A 102 6.22 24.27 -4.30
C ASN A 102 6.84 23.04 -3.61
N VAL A 103 6.72 22.93 -2.28
CA VAL A 103 7.33 21.85 -1.50
C VAL A 103 6.21 21.04 -0.85
N VAL A 104 6.03 19.82 -1.33
CA VAL A 104 5.12 18.84 -0.74
C VAL A 104 5.97 17.84 0.04
N VAL A 105 5.75 17.77 1.36
CA VAL A 105 6.33 16.73 2.21
C VAL A 105 5.29 15.65 2.37
N GLU A 106 5.52 14.51 1.73
CA GLU A 106 4.68 13.33 1.88
C GLU A 106 5.20 12.47 3.03
N ILE A 107 4.29 11.91 3.81
CA ILE A 107 4.58 10.90 4.82
C ILE A 107 3.90 9.60 4.43
N GLY A 108 4.39 8.47 4.91
CA GLY A 108 3.75 7.20 4.59
C GLY A 108 4.14 6.08 5.53
N THR A 109 3.29 5.05 5.54
CA THR A 109 3.50 3.81 6.28
C THR A 109 3.68 2.66 5.31
N TRP A 110 4.64 1.77 5.60
CA TRP A 110 4.89 0.60 4.76
C TRP A 110 3.86 -0.49 5.06
N ILE A 111 3.41 -1.17 4.01
CA ILE A 111 2.60 -2.39 4.09
C ILE A 111 3.46 -3.57 3.65
N LEU A 112 3.64 -4.53 4.54
CA LEU A 112 4.20 -5.85 4.22
C LEU A 112 3.05 -6.85 4.30
N LEU A 113 2.60 -7.33 3.14
CA LEU A 113 1.49 -8.25 3.04
C LEU A 113 1.99 -9.65 2.68
N HIS A 114 1.63 -10.65 3.48
CA HIS A 114 1.84 -12.05 3.20
C HIS A 114 0.48 -12.73 3.00
N VAL A 115 0.25 -13.23 1.79
CA VAL A 115 -0.98 -13.91 1.41
C VAL A 115 -0.69 -15.40 1.31
N SER A 116 -1.31 -16.19 2.18
CA SER A 116 -1.21 -17.65 2.17
C SER A 116 -2.17 -18.26 1.16
N GLU A 117 -1.93 -19.51 0.76
CA GLU A 117 -2.93 -20.29 0.02
C GLU A 117 -4.21 -20.44 0.87
N PRO A 118 -5.40 -20.47 0.24
CA PRO A 118 -6.64 -20.59 0.97
C PRO A 118 -6.63 -21.92 1.73
N SER A 119 -6.83 -21.86 3.04
CA SER A 119 -6.93 -23.06 3.85
C SER A 119 -8.08 -23.92 3.32
N GLN A 120 -7.74 -25.10 2.77
CA GLN A 120 -8.74 -25.98 2.17
C GLN A 120 -9.84 -26.22 3.22
N PRO A 121 -11.12 -26.10 2.86
CA PRO A 121 -12.20 -26.34 3.80
C PRO A 121 -12.04 -27.77 4.29
N THR A 122 -11.65 -27.93 5.56
CA THR A 122 -11.52 -29.23 6.20
C THR A 122 -12.85 -29.92 6.02
N THR A 123 -12.91 -30.83 5.05
CA THR A 123 -14.12 -31.56 4.75
C THR A 123 -14.20 -32.59 5.85
N THR A 124 -14.82 -32.22 6.98
CA THR A 124 -15.07 -33.14 8.07
C THR A 124 -15.75 -34.35 7.44
N PRO A 125 -15.12 -35.53 7.44
CA PRO A 125 -15.74 -36.71 6.87
C PRO A 125 -17.10 -36.86 7.54
N PRO A 126 -18.18 -37.16 6.78
CA PRO A 126 -19.47 -37.42 7.39
C PRO A 126 -19.25 -38.50 8.45
N LEU A 127 -19.48 -38.13 9.71
CA LEU A 127 -19.39 -39.01 10.86
C LEU A 127 -20.42 -40.12 10.63
N SER A 128 -19.97 -41.24 10.05
CA SER A 128 -20.82 -42.37 9.76
C SER A 128 -21.24 -42.97 11.10
N GLY A 129 -22.44 -42.60 11.53
CA GLY A 129 -23.05 -43.02 12.78
C GLY A 129 -23.21 -44.53 12.79
N GLY A 130 -22.33 -45.19 13.54
CA GLY A 130 -22.35 -46.63 13.78
C GLY A 130 -21.93 -46.94 15.22
N GLY A 131 -22.87 -46.77 16.15
CA GLY A 131 -23.05 -47.53 17.40
C GLY A 131 -21.87 -47.84 18.32
N SER A 132 -21.93 -47.35 19.56
CA SER A 132 -22.08 -48.16 20.79
C SER A 132 -21.72 -47.35 22.04
N PRO A 133 -22.56 -47.35 23.09
CA PRO A 133 -22.21 -46.73 24.37
C PRO A 133 -21.33 -47.70 25.17
N SER A 134 -20.02 -47.46 25.18
CA SER A 134 -19.12 -48.10 26.15
C SER A 134 -18.63 -47.05 27.15
N LYS A 135 -19.16 -47.13 28.37
CA LYS A 135 -18.60 -46.48 29.56
C LYS A 135 -17.17 -46.97 29.72
N ASN A 136 -16.19 -46.09 29.64
CA ASN A 136 -15.00 -46.24 30.44
C ASN A 136 -14.48 -44.88 30.90
N SER A 137 -14.45 -44.77 32.22
CA SER A 137 -13.82 -43.74 33.01
C SER A 137 -12.30 -43.93 32.92
N GLY A 138 -11.58 -42.88 32.54
CA GLY A 138 -10.12 -42.89 32.51
C GLY A 138 -9.61 -41.47 32.33
N ASP A 139 -9.14 -40.89 33.43
CA ASP A 139 -8.46 -39.60 33.50
C ASP A 139 -7.31 -39.51 32.48
N ILE A 140 -7.27 -38.39 31.74
CA ILE A 140 -6.10 -38.00 30.95
C ILE A 140 -5.65 -36.63 31.46
N ALA A 141 -4.59 -36.63 32.25
CA ALA A 141 -3.87 -35.44 32.66
C ALA A 141 -3.05 -34.91 31.47
N LEU A 142 -3.45 -33.75 30.94
CA LEU A 142 -2.67 -32.98 29.98
C LEU A 142 -1.60 -32.19 30.72
N THR A 143 -0.36 -32.68 30.68
CA THR A 143 0.82 -31.91 31.07
C THR A 143 1.29 -31.12 29.85
N ILE A 144 1.20 -29.79 29.93
CA ILE A 144 1.78 -28.87 28.96
C ILE A 144 3.20 -28.57 29.46
N GLU A 145 4.19 -29.13 28.78
CA GLU A 145 5.60 -28.83 29.03
C GLU A 145 5.94 -27.52 28.30
N GLN A 146 6.18 -26.48 29.08
CA GLN A 146 6.55 -25.15 28.63
C GLN A 146 8.07 -25.13 28.34
N PRO A 147 8.52 -24.75 27.13
CA PRO A 147 9.95 -24.69 26.84
C PRO A 147 10.61 -23.56 27.66
N PRO A 148 11.86 -23.76 28.11
CA PRO A 148 12.57 -22.80 28.95
C PRO A 148 12.85 -21.50 28.20
N GLU A 149 12.58 -20.38 28.86
CA GLU A 149 12.95 -19.03 28.42
C GLU A 149 14.47 -18.94 28.25
N GLU A 150 14.91 -18.75 27.01
CA GLU A 150 16.30 -18.47 26.68
C GLU A 150 16.58 -17.00 27.02
N ASN A 151 17.31 -16.79 28.12
CA ASN A 151 17.88 -15.50 28.49
C ASN A 151 18.88 -15.06 27.42
N ILE A 152 18.48 -14.13 26.54
CA ILE A 152 19.41 -13.46 25.63
C ILE A 152 20.17 -12.40 26.43
N GLU A 153 21.43 -12.73 26.70
CA GLU A 153 22.43 -11.86 27.30
C GLU A 153 22.63 -10.61 26.44
N LEU A 154 22.34 -9.46 27.04
CA LEU A 154 22.41 -8.13 26.47
C LEU A 154 23.90 -7.76 26.21
N LEU A 155 24.42 -8.07 25.03
CA LEU A 155 25.76 -7.65 24.64
C LEU A 155 25.81 -6.13 24.44
N ALA A 156 26.74 -5.53 25.17
CA ALA A 156 27.02 -4.10 25.25
C ALA A 156 27.22 -3.44 23.89
N SER A 157 26.58 -2.26 23.74
CA SER A 157 26.81 -1.32 22.65
C SER A 157 28.20 -0.68 22.80
N PRO A 158 29.06 -0.66 21.76
CA PRO A 158 30.27 0.15 21.77
C PRO A 158 29.93 1.63 21.70
N GLU A 159 30.59 2.45 22.52
CA GLU A 159 30.65 3.90 22.39
C GLU A 159 31.24 4.28 21.02
N GLU A 160 30.51 5.04 20.21
CA GLU A 160 31.04 5.70 19.02
C GLU A 160 31.32 7.19 19.34
N PRO A 161 32.49 7.73 18.96
CA PRO A 161 32.97 9.01 19.47
C PRO A 161 32.29 10.22 18.83
N GLU A 162 32.16 11.28 19.64
CA GLU A 162 31.88 12.65 19.20
C GLU A 162 32.83 13.06 18.08
N GLN A 163 32.29 13.27 16.87
CA GLN A 163 32.92 14.12 15.87
C GLN A 163 32.18 15.43 15.77
N THR A 164 32.73 16.41 16.50
CA THR A 164 32.57 17.83 16.22
C THR A 164 33.21 18.12 14.86
N ALA A 165 32.38 18.34 13.84
CA ALA A 165 32.83 18.84 12.54
C ALA A 165 32.17 20.19 12.28
N GLU A 166 32.96 21.22 12.55
CA GLU A 166 32.81 22.62 12.18
C GLU A 166 32.59 22.75 10.66
N GLN A 167 31.36 23.04 10.23
CA GLN A 167 31.08 23.40 8.84
C GLN A 167 31.23 24.91 8.65
N THR A 168 32.43 25.32 8.23
CA THR A 168 32.65 26.59 7.54
C THR A 168 32.12 26.43 6.10
N GLN A 169 30.96 27.04 5.79
CA GLN A 169 30.48 27.15 4.42
C GLN A 169 31.23 28.28 3.69
N GLU A 170 32.25 27.91 2.91
CA GLU A 170 32.79 28.75 1.85
C GLU A 170 31.83 28.68 0.65
N GLN A 171 30.93 29.66 0.58
CA GLN A 171 29.98 29.86 -0.51
C GLN A 171 30.73 30.33 -1.77
N LYS A 172 31.23 29.37 -2.55
CA LYS A 172 31.87 29.62 -3.85
C LYS A 172 30.79 29.77 -4.93
N ASN A 173 30.48 31.03 -5.24
CA ASN A 173 29.72 31.43 -6.42
C ASN A 173 30.38 30.89 -7.69
N LEU A 174 29.66 30.06 -8.46
CA LEU A 174 30.01 29.63 -9.81
C LEU A 174 28.84 29.97 -10.75
N PRO A 175 29.09 30.48 -11.96
CA PRO A 175 28.09 31.22 -12.71
C PRO A 175 27.07 30.30 -13.38
N GLU A 176 25.83 30.76 -13.26
CA GLU A 176 24.67 30.53 -14.11
C GLU A 176 25.08 30.23 -15.55
N LYS A 177 24.87 28.97 -15.96
CA LYS A 177 24.96 28.57 -17.36
C LYS A 177 23.56 28.20 -17.80
N GLU A 178 23.00 29.03 -18.68
CA GLU A 178 21.79 28.78 -19.46
C GLU A 178 21.74 27.32 -19.92
N GLN A 179 20.72 26.59 -19.47
CA GLN A 179 20.23 25.41 -20.16
C GLN A 179 18.78 25.67 -20.57
N THR A 180 18.64 26.22 -21.77
CA THR A 180 17.45 26.11 -22.61
C THR A 180 17.26 24.63 -22.95
N ALA A 181 16.54 23.90 -22.11
CA ALA A 181 16.12 22.53 -22.41
C ALA A 181 14.77 22.56 -23.13
N LEU A 182 14.85 22.17 -24.41
CA LEU A 182 13.78 21.95 -25.37
C LEU A 182 12.51 21.32 -24.78
N PHE A 183 11.42 22.07 -24.93
CA PHE A 183 10.04 21.60 -24.95
C PHE A 183 9.90 20.42 -25.94
N THR A 184 9.60 19.22 -25.44
CA THR A 184 9.11 18.10 -26.26
C THR A 184 7.58 17.98 -26.10
N PRO A 185 6.76 18.43 -27.06
CA PRO A 185 5.31 18.32 -27.00
C PRO A 185 4.86 17.04 -27.73
N PHE A 186 4.88 15.89 -27.08
CA PHE A 186 4.36 14.66 -27.72
C PHE A 186 3.76 13.71 -26.71
N ARG A 187 2.42 13.74 -26.56
CA ARG A 187 1.55 12.54 -26.35
C ARG A 187 0.04 12.78 -26.24
N ILE A 188 -0.50 13.96 -26.60
CA ILE A 188 -1.97 14.17 -26.64
C ILE A 188 -2.57 13.94 -28.05
N PHE A 189 -1.73 13.71 -29.06
CA PHE A 189 -2.18 13.59 -30.46
C PHE A 189 -3.05 12.36 -30.85
N PRO A 190 -3.10 11.21 -30.15
CA PRO A 190 -3.99 10.13 -30.61
C PRO A 190 -5.47 10.35 -30.24
N PHE A 191 -5.79 11.11 -29.19
CA PHE A 191 -7.18 11.24 -28.72
C PHE A 191 -8.05 12.15 -29.60
N ILE A 192 -7.48 13.20 -30.19
CA ILE A 192 -8.21 14.13 -31.08
C ILE A 192 -8.62 13.42 -32.40
N LEU A 193 -7.78 12.51 -32.89
CA LEU A 193 -8.04 11.77 -34.14
C LEU A 193 -9.19 10.76 -33.97
N ILE A 194 -9.30 10.11 -32.81
CA ILE A 194 -10.38 9.15 -32.51
C ILE A 194 -11.74 9.87 -32.42
N ILE A 195 -11.81 11.03 -31.76
CA ILE A 195 -13.06 11.82 -31.65
C ILE A 195 -13.53 12.30 -33.04
N GLY A 196 -12.59 12.70 -33.91
CA GLY A 196 -12.89 13.07 -35.29
C GLY A 196 -13.48 11.92 -36.12
N LEU A 197 -12.96 10.70 -35.98
CA LEU A 197 -13.45 9.53 -36.74
C LEU A 197 -14.85 9.11 -36.28
N VAL A 198 -15.14 9.14 -34.97
CA VAL A 198 -16.45 8.77 -34.43
C VAL A 198 -17.54 9.76 -34.89
N THR A 199 -17.25 11.06 -34.85
CA THR A 199 -18.21 12.09 -35.29
C THR A 199 -18.49 12.00 -36.80
N ALA A 200 -17.48 11.75 -37.63
CA ALA A 200 -17.66 11.51 -39.07
C ALA A 200 -18.54 10.27 -39.35
N ALA A 201 -18.31 9.16 -38.63
CA ALA A 201 -19.09 7.93 -38.80
C ALA A 201 -20.58 8.13 -38.45
N VAL A 202 -20.88 8.87 -37.38
CA VAL A 202 -22.26 9.21 -36.96
C VAL A 202 -22.97 10.07 -38.01
N LEU A 203 -22.29 11.05 -38.60
CA LEU A 203 -22.86 11.89 -39.65
C LEU A 203 -23.18 11.10 -40.93
N ILE A 204 -22.29 10.16 -41.33
CA ILE A 204 -22.52 9.29 -42.49
C ILE A 204 -23.72 8.35 -42.25
N GLN A 205 -23.83 7.77 -41.06
CA GLN A 205 -24.97 6.94 -40.65
C GLN A 205 -26.30 7.70 -40.73
N LYS A 206 -26.33 8.95 -40.24
CA LYS A 206 -27.54 9.79 -40.25
C LYS A 206 -27.99 10.13 -41.68
N LYS A 207 -27.05 10.42 -42.58
CA LYS A 207 -27.35 10.73 -43.99
C LYS A 207 -27.92 9.53 -44.75
N ARG A 208 -27.43 8.31 -44.49
CA ARG A 208 -27.97 7.08 -45.11
C ARG A 208 -29.42 6.79 -44.69
N LYS A 209 -29.77 6.98 -43.42
CA LYS A 209 -31.14 6.78 -42.94
C LYS A 209 -32.15 7.76 -43.56
N SER A 210 -31.71 8.98 -43.91
CA SER A 210 -32.57 9.95 -44.58
C SER A 210 -32.89 9.59 -46.05
N PHE A 211 -32.04 8.80 -46.70
CA PHE A 211 -32.21 8.47 -48.13
C PHE A 211 -33.14 7.29 -48.38
N ILE A 212 -33.37 6.45 -47.37
CA ILE A 212 -34.25 5.26 -47.45
C ILE A 212 -35.73 5.62 -47.19
N LYS A 213 -36.02 6.85 -46.73
CA LYS A 213 -37.39 7.32 -46.45
C LYS A 213 -38.03 8.15 -47.58
N LYS A 214 -37.55 8.02 -48.82
CA LYS A 214 -38.17 8.63 -50.00
C LYS A 214 -38.65 7.58 -50.98
#